data_AF-E5Q8T6-F1
#
_entry.id   AF-E5Q8T6-F1
#
_cell.length_a   1.000
_cell.length_b   1.000
_cell.length_c   1.000
_cell.angle_alpha   90.00
_cell.angle_beta   90.00
_cell.angle_gamma   90.00
#
_symmetry.space_group_name_H-M   'P 1'
#
loop_
_entity.id
_entity.type
_entity.pdbx_description
1 polymer ?
#
loop_
_entity_poly.entity_id
_entity_poly.type
_entity_poly.pdbx_seq_one_letter_code
_entity_poly.pdbx_strand_id
1 'polypeptide(L)'
;MSHDLYAAWAATEITNILQTNPRFLVSDGISRNFTVYASKEGRTKWPIADGVILVEENGRVVYEIAIEFKRRNEGVHGVLTALGQAHAYLHKGYRGSIIVIPEAYDTHNNPSGHLKEIIEYTSDQVPIGVFSYKDPDVTKTSPFNGKITCIRHLNLNTGLGSVVRSSSPQNFVKTQWAHLREGSSDPDAFFRYLQTSKQLAIDSLIEPSVNFPPSLVQAIQDIQPGANPLKYLSNSIGNDLHDIVWRNFWFNYILTDEAIPIWNNSEGNYVINDSSTKIVKPDESGNKMFFAGRSDSIKNRLVNDLNMGNISESEAWKKYALKIRERAHSYREDIDSGLDHIGLLESDGKPSELGYRFVDACERTRNSNSGSPKALLGAAILKNGNLGAFLHYIYRLSEEKFNADPLAFTKQNNSSGRLQFLHKEYLQWLENELATNLKVMRKVSIRGGASRQPFQGELAILRNYEFVGNFRVGTGLKINWPKIQNAYEVEI
;
A
#
# COMPACT_ATOMS: atom_id res chain seq x y z
N MET A 1 -1.94 -21.82 3.29
CA MET A 1 -1.26 -20.55 2.93
C MET A 1 -1.89 -20.01 1.66
N SER A 2 -2.06 -18.68 1.57
CA SER A 2 -2.78 -18.05 0.45
C SER A 2 -1.96 -18.07 -0.84
N HIS A 3 -2.66 -18.02 -1.97
CA HIS A 3 -2.11 -17.85 -3.32
C HIS A 3 -1.14 -16.66 -3.41
N ASP A 4 -1.58 -15.49 -2.94
CA ASP A 4 -0.82 -14.24 -2.96
C ASP A 4 0.55 -14.35 -2.27
N LEU A 5 0.65 -15.12 -1.19
CA LEU A 5 1.90 -15.31 -0.47
C LEU A 5 2.91 -16.13 -1.29
N TYR A 6 2.43 -17.19 -1.96
CA TYR A 6 3.27 -18.02 -2.83
C TYR A 6 3.71 -17.23 -4.06
N ALA A 7 2.80 -16.46 -4.66
CA ALA A 7 3.13 -15.57 -5.77
C ALA A 7 4.20 -14.54 -5.37
N ALA A 8 4.09 -13.93 -4.19
CA ALA A 8 5.10 -12.99 -3.69
C ALA A 8 6.47 -13.65 -3.50
N TRP A 9 6.53 -14.86 -2.90
CA TRP A 9 7.79 -15.59 -2.75
C TRP A 9 8.39 -16.00 -4.10
N ALA A 10 7.56 -16.40 -5.05
CA ALA A 10 8.01 -16.73 -6.40
C ALA A 10 8.56 -15.49 -7.12
N ALA A 11 7.90 -14.34 -6.99
CA ALA A 11 8.36 -13.07 -7.55
C ALA A 11 9.74 -12.67 -7.01
N THR A 12 9.97 -12.87 -5.71
CA THR A 12 11.25 -12.61 -5.05
C THR A 12 12.35 -13.51 -5.60
N GLU A 13 12.08 -14.81 -5.74
CA GLU A 13 13.07 -15.74 -6.29
C GLU A 13 13.37 -15.48 -7.77
N ILE A 14 12.34 -15.18 -8.58
CA ILE A 14 12.54 -14.82 -9.99
C ILE A 14 13.35 -13.53 -10.09
N THR A 15 13.10 -12.54 -9.23
CA THR A 15 13.92 -11.33 -9.14
C THR A 15 15.40 -11.65 -8.92
N ASN A 16 15.71 -12.57 -8.01
CA ASN A 16 17.08 -13.02 -7.79
C ASN A 16 17.66 -13.74 -9.02
N ILE A 17 16.90 -14.66 -9.63
CA ILE A 17 17.30 -15.38 -10.83
C ILE A 17 17.64 -14.41 -11.97
N LEU A 18 16.79 -13.42 -12.22
CA LEU A 18 16.95 -12.43 -13.28
C LEU A 18 18.09 -11.46 -12.99
N GLN A 19 18.28 -11.07 -11.72
CA GLN A 19 19.40 -10.23 -11.30
C GLN A 19 20.75 -10.92 -11.55
N THR A 20 20.84 -12.22 -11.26
CA THR A 20 22.06 -13.01 -11.46
C THR A 20 22.23 -13.46 -12.92
N ASN A 21 21.14 -13.60 -13.67
CA ASN A 21 21.14 -14.03 -15.07
C ASN A 21 20.38 -13.04 -15.97
N PRO A 22 20.92 -11.83 -16.25
CA PRO A 22 20.24 -10.82 -17.07
C PRO A 22 19.89 -11.29 -18.48
N ARG A 23 20.57 -12.32 -19.00
CA ARG A 23 20.26 -12.97 -20.29
C ARG A 23 18.83 -13.54 -20.38
N PHE A 24 18.19 -13.75 -19.24
CA PHE A 24 16.78 -14.17 -19.18
C PHE A 24 15.80 -13.02 -19.39
N LEU A 25 16.27 -11.76 -19.45
CA LEU A 25 15.50 -10.54 -19.74
C LEU A 25 15.80 -9.95 -21.12
N VAL A 26 17.06 -9.97 -21.53
CA VAL A 26 17.55 -9.34 -22.77
C VAL A 26 18.59 -10.24 -23.43
N SER A 27 18.63 -10.25 -24.77
CA SER A 27 19.61 -10.99 -25.57
C SER A 27 21.06 -10.53 -25.29
N ASP A 28 22.01 -11.44 -25.53
CA ASP A 28 23.45 -11.20 -25.34
C ASP A 28 23.95 -9.97 -26.15
N GLY A 29 24.78 -9.14 -25.53
CA GLY A 29 25.36 -7.92 -26.12
C GLY A 29 24.85 -6.61 -25.54
N ILE A 30 23.75 -6.62 -24.77
CA ILE A 30 23.25 -5.46 -24.04
C ILE A 30 23.82 -5.47 -22.62
N SER A 31 25.02 -4.89 -22.44
CA SER A 31 25.54 -4.59 -21.10
C SER A 31 24.75 -3.40 -20.54
N ARG A 32 23.70 -3.70 -19.78
CA ARG A 32 23.02 -2.71 -18.96
C ARG A 32 23.06 -3.18 -17.51
N ASN A 33 23.57 -2.33 -16.64
CA ASN A 33 23.55 -2.55 -15.19
C ASN A 33 22.12 -2.36 -14.70
N PHE A 34 21.33 -3.43 -14.80
CA PHE A 34 19.97 -3.45 -14.27
C PHE A 34 19.96 -3.81 -12.79
N THR A 35 19.08 -3.15 -12.05
CA THR A 35 18.64 -3.64 -10.74
C THR A 35 17.20 -4.07 -10.82
N VAL A 36 16.91 -5.28 -10.35
CA VAL A 36 15.59 -5.88 -10.42
C VAL A 36 14.97 -5.91 -9.02
N TYR A 37 13.69 -5.57 -8.91
CA TYR A 37 12.95 -5.58 -7.65
C TYR A 37 11.62 -6.33 -7.80
N ALA A 38 11.24 -7.06 -6.75
CA ALA A 38 9.91 -7.65 -6.64
C ALA A 38 8.94 -6.64 -6.01
N SER A 39 7.75 -6.55 -6.58
CA SER A 39 6.73 -5.53 -6.30
C SER A 39 5.33 -6.15 -6.45
N LYS A 40 4.30 -5.33 -6.22
CA LYS A 40 2.89 -5.68 -6.34
C LYS A 40 2.14 -4.62 -7.18
N GLU A 41 1.18 -5.09 -7.96
CA GLU A 41 0.24 -4.22 -8.66
C GLU A 41 -0.85 -3.69 -7.70
N GLY A 42 -1.23 -2.42 -7.84
CA GLY A 42 -2.50 -1.94 -7.28
C GLY A 42 -3.71 -2.59 -7.95
N ARG A 43 -4.88 -2.60 -7.29
CA ARG A 43 -6.05 -3.38 -7.76
C ARG A 43 -7.00 -2.59 -8.68
N THR A 44 -6.45 -1.63 -9.44
CA THR A 44 -7.24 -0.64 -10.19
C THR A 44 -7.74 -1.06 -11.57
N LYS A 45 -7.32 -2.19 -12.15
CA LYS A 45 -7.88 -2.61 -13.45
C LYS A 45 -7.64 -4.09 -13.70
N TRP A 46 -8.66 -4.83 -14.14
CA TRP A 46 -8.48 -6.21 -14.59
C TRP A 46 -7.79 -6.26 -15.97
N PRO A 47 -6.94 -7.27 -16.26
CA PRO A 47 -6.46 -8.34 -15.38
C PRO A 47 -5.44 -7.83 -14.35
N ILE A 48 -5.48 -8.34 -13.13
CA ILE A 48 -4.54 -7.97 -12.04
C ILE A 48 -3.42 -9.00 -12.00
N ALA A 49 -2.17 -8.56 -11.99
CA ALA A 49 -1.01 -9.44 -11.87
C ALA A 49 -0.85 -9.96 -10.43
N ASP A 50 -0.47 -11.23 -10.27
CA ASP A 50 -0.20 -11.83 -8.96
C ASP A 50 1.07 -11.24 -8.30
N GLY A 51 1.98 -10.72 -9.12
CA GLY A 51 3.17 -10.00 -8.71
C GLY A 51 3.71 -9.14 -9.85
N VAL A 52 4.63 -8.23 -9.54
CA VAL A 52 5.27 -7.36 -10.53
C VAL A 52 6.77 -7.38 -10.33
N ILE A 53 7.52 -7.44 -11.41
CA ILE A 53 8.96 -7.24 -11.41
C ILE A 53 9.28 -5.88 -12.02
N LEU A 54 9.98 -5.06 -11.27
CA LEU A 54 10.46 -3.76 -11.72
C LEU A 54 11.92 -3.88 -12.11
N VAL A 55 12.24 -3.54 -13.35
CA VAL A 55 13.62 -3.46 -13.85
C VAL A 55 14.02 -1.99 -13.88
N GLU A 56 15.07 -1.67 -13.14
CA GLU A 56 15.62 -0.33 -13.01
C GLU A 56 16.94 -0.19 -13.75
N GLU A 57 17.09 0.92 -14.46
CA GLU A 57 18.34 1.36 -15.08
C GLU A 57 18.59 2.81 -14.64
N ASN A 58 19.77 3.09 -14.07
CA ASN A 58 20.18 4.43 -13.63
C ASN A 58 19.16 5.15 -12.72
N GLY A 59 18.58 4.46 -11.72
CA GLY A 59 17.62 5.09 -10.79
C GLY A 59 16.18 5.15 -11.31
N ARG A 60 15.91 4.69 -12.55
CA ARG A 60 14.60 4.81 -13.20
C ARG A 60 14.08 3.44 -13.62
N VAL A 61 12.82 3.18 -13.32
CA VAL A 61 12.13 1.97 -13.81
C VAL A 61 12.03 2.08 -15.34
N VAL A 62 12.61 1.12 -16.03
CA VAL A 62 12.61 1.03 -17.50
C VAL A 62 11.69 -0.06 -18.00
N TYR A 63 11.50 -1.14 -17.25
CA TYR A 63 10.57 -2.21 -17.58
C TYR A 63 9.73 -2.63 -16.37
N GLU A 64 8.47 -2.93 -16.65
CA GLU A 64 7.50 -3.50 -15.71
C GLU A 64 7.05 -4.83 -16.30
N ILE A 65 7.19 -5.89 -15.52
CA ILE A 65 6.92 -7.26 -15.95
C ILE A 65 5.87 -7.85 -15.00
N ALA A 66 4.73 -8.25 -15.55
CA ALA A 66 3.68 -8.91 -14.78
C ALA A 66 4.05 -10.35 -14.45
N ILE A 67 3.65 -10.85 -13.29
CA ILE A 67 3.73 -12.27 -12.92
C ILE A 67 2.33 -12.85 -12.87
N GLU A 68 2.15 -13.98 -13.53
CA GLU A 68 1.02 -14.89 -13.38
C GLU A 68 1.50 -16.15 -12.66
N PHE A 69 0.97 -16.43 -11.48
CA PHE A 69 1.32 -17.59 -10.68
C PHE A 69 0.18 -18.61 -10.69
N LYS A 70 0.49 -19.89 -10.88
CA LYS A 70 -0.52 -20.97 -10.86
C LYS A 70 -0.24 -21.97 -9.76
N ARG A 71 -1.28 -22.40 -9.04
CA ARG A 71 -1.19 -23.41 -7.98
C ARG A 71 -1.33 -24.82 -8.53
N ARG A 72 -0.80 -25.81 -7.82
CA ARG A 72 -0.86 -27.24 -8.17
C ARG A 72 -2.27 -27.81 -8.34
N ASN A 73 -3.27 -27.23 -7.69
CA ASN A 73 -4.65 -27.72 -7.77
C ASN A 73 -5.42 -27.21 -9.01
N GLU A 74 -4.80 -26.43 -9.90
CA GLU A 74 -5.47 -25.87 -11.09
C GLU A 74 -5.41 -26.80 -12.31
N GLY A 75 -4.49 -27.77 -12.35
CA GLY A 75 -4.38 -28.73 -13.45
C GLY A 75 -4.17 -28.08 -14.82
N VAL A 76 -4.63 -28.76 -15.89
CA VAL A 76 -4.57 -28.25 -17.27
C VAL A 76 -5.32 -26.90 -17.44
N HIS A 77 -6.35 -26.64 -16.63
CA HIS A 77 -7.03 -25.35 -16.64
C HIS A 77 -6.08 -24.19 -16.27
N GLY A 78 -5.13 -24.44 -15.36
CA GLY A 78 -4.08 -23.49 -15.00
C GLY A 78 -3.18 -23.11 -16.19
N VAL A 79 -2.89 -24.04 -17.10
CA VAL A 79 -2.10 -23.78 -18.33
C VAL A 79 -2.83 -22.78 -19.24
N LEU A 80 -4.11 -23.05 -19.54
CA LEU A 80 -4.90 -22.23 -20.45
C LEU A 80 -5.12 -20.82 -19.92
N THR A 81 -5.48 -20.72 -18.63
CA THR A 81 -5.70 -19.41 -17.98
C THR A 81 -4.41 -18.61 -17.89
N ALA A 82 -3.28 -19.25 -17.56
CA ALA A 82 -1.99 -18.56 -17.50
C ALA A 82 -1.59 -17.95 -18.85
N LEU A 83 -1.79 -18.68 -19.94
CA LEU A 83 -1.50 -18.19 -21.29
C LEU A 83 -2.34 -16.96 -21.63
N GLY A 84 -3.65 -17.01 -21.36
CA GLY A 84 -4.57 -15.91 -21.62
C GLY A 84 -4.24 -14.67 -20.78
N GLN A 85 -4.01 -14.84 -19.47
CA GLN A 85 -3.67 -13.74 -18.56
C GLN A 85 -2.33 -13.10 -18.93
N ALA A 86 -1.31 -13.89 -19.24
CA ALA A 86 -0.01 -13.39 -19.68
C ALA A 86 -0.12 -12.46 -20.90
N HIS A 87 -0.86 -12.87 -21.94
CA HIS A 87 -1.11 -12.01 -23.10
C HIS A 87 -1.93 -10.76 -22.73
N ALA A 88 -2.94 -10.91 -21.88
CA ALA A 88 -3.77 -9.79 -21.45
C ALA A 88 -2.97 -8.73 -20.67
N TYR A 89 -1.95 -9.12 -19.88
CA TYR A 89 -1.03 -8.17 -19.25
C TYR A 89 -0.24 -7.34 -20.27
N LEU A 90 0.24 -7.96 -21.35
CA LEU A 90 0.93 -7.23 -22.40
C LEU A 90 -0.01 -6.22 -23.09
N HIS A 91 -1.26 -6.62 -23.34
CA HIS A 91 -2.30 -5.71 -23.85
C HIS A 91 -2.62 -4.57 -22.87
N LYS A 92 -2.56 -4.83 -21.57
CA LYS A 92 -2.75 -3.83 -20.51
C LYS A 92 -1.62 -2.80 -20.46
N GLY A 93 -0.44 -3.12 -21.02
CA GLY A 93 0.68 -2.20 -21.17
C GLY A 93 1.97 -2.64 -20.47
N TYR A 94 2.00 -3.81 -19.84
CA TYR A 94 3.24 -4.38 -19.30
C TYR A 94 4.24 -4.66 -20.42
N ARG A 95 5.54 -4.49 -20.14
CA ARG A 95 6.59 -4.71 -21.13
C ARG A 95 6.89 -6.19 -21.35
N GLY A 96 6.62 -7.00 -20.34
CA GLY A 96 6.75 -8.44 -20.38
C GLY A 96 5.78 -9.09 -19.41
N SER A 97 5.59 -10.39 -19.55
CA SER A 97 4.85 -11.20 -18.58
C SER A 97 5.62 -12.47 -18.28
N ILE A 98 5.57 -12.95 -17.04
CA ILE A 98 6.17 -14.21 -16.63
C ILE A 98 5.08 -15.13 -16.09
N ILE A 99 4.99 -16.32 -16.65
CA ILE A 99 4.17 -17.39 -16.12
C ILE A 99 5.01 -18.24 -15.18
N VAL A 100 4.50 -18.49 -13.98
CA VAL A 100 5.10 -19.33 -12.95
C VAL A 100 4.14 -20.48 -12.66
N ILE A 101 4.53 -21.69 -13.05
CA ILE A 101 3.65 -22.87 -13.05
C ILE A 101 4.36 -24.05 -12.37
N PRO A 102 3.66 -24.97 -11.67
CA PRO A 102 4.35 -26.10 -11.05
C PRO A 102 5.03 -26.98 -12.10
N GLU A 103 6.07 -27.70 -11.71
CA GLU A 103 6.77 -28.63 -12.61
C GLU A 103 5.87 -29.75 -13.13
N ALA A 104 4.83 -30.10 -12.38
CA ALA A 104 3.81 -31.07 -12.75
C ALA A 104 2.48 -30.75 -12.05
N TYR A 105 1.39 -31.12 -12.72
CA TYR A 105 0.07 -31.30 -12.17
C TYR A 105 -0.26 -32.79 -12.10
N ASP A 106 -1.18 -33.18 -11.23
CA ASP A 106 -1.73 -34.55 -11.21
C ASP A 106 -2.33 -34.96 -12.57
N THR A 107 -2.78 -33.97 -13.34
CA THR A 107 -3.38 -34.14 -14.68
C THR A 107 -2.42 -33.89 -15.83
N HIS A 108 -1.18 -33.44 -15.57
CA HIS A 108 -0.23 -33.08 -16.63
C HIS A 108 1.23 -33.05 -16.14
N ASN A 109 2.08 -33.89 -16.73
CA ASN A 109 3.45 -34.13 -16.24
C ASN A 109 4.48 -33.04 -16.59
N ASN A 110 4.20 -32.17 -17.55
CA ASN A 110 5.12 -31.10 -17.95
C ASN A 110 4.37 -29.86 -18.47
N PRO A 111 3.58 -29.17 -17.63
CA PRO A 111 2.82 -27.99 -18.04
C PRO A 111 3.72 -26.84 -18.50
N SER A 112 4.92 -26.71 -17.92
CA SER A 112 5.87 -25.65 -18.29
C SER A 112 6.45 -25.83 -19.70
N GLY A 113 6.79 -27.06 -20.09
CA GLY A 113 7.22 -27.38 -21.46
C GLY A 113 6.09 -27.20 -22.47
N HIS A 114 4.88 -27.64 -22.11
CA HIS A 114 3.70 -27.44 -22.96
C HIS A 114 3.40 -25.94 -23.21
N LEU A 115 3.47 -25.10 -22.17
CA LEU A 115 3.35 -23.64 -22.34
C LEU A 115 4.42 -23.07 -23.26
N LYS A 116 5.68 -23.49 -23.08
CA LYS A 116 6.78 -23.05 -23.93
C LYS A 116 6.51 -23.38 -25.39
N GLU A 117 6.13 -24.63 -25.69
CA GLU A 117 5.82 -25.09 -27.05
C GLU A 117 4.68 -24.30 -27.67
N ILE A 118 3.59 -24.05 -26.92
CA ILE A 118 2.47 -23.24 -27.42
C ILE A 118 2.96 -21.83 -27.77
N ILE A 119 3.65 -21.15 -26.86
CA ILE A 119 4.09 -19.77 -27.08
C ILE A 119 5.08 -19.70 -28.25
N GLU A 120 6.04 -20.61 -28.35
CA GLU A 120 6.99 -20.66 -29.46
C GLU A 120 6.30 -20.96 -30.80
N TYR A 121 5.20 -21.71 -30.80
CA TYR A 121 4.44 -22.00 -32.02
C TYR A 121 3.50 -20.85 -32.42
N THR A 122 2.83 -20.20 -31.47
CA THR A 122 1.77 -19.21 -31.76
C THR A 122 2.23 -17.76 -31.69
N SER A 123 3.24 -17.48 -30.88
CA SER A 123 3.58 -16.11 -30.45
C SER A 123 5.05 -15.98 -30.01
N ASP A 124 5.98 -16.56 -30.75
CA ASP A 124 7.40 -16.64 -30.36
C ASP A 124 8.05 -15.27 -30.07
N GLN A 125 7.65 -14.24 -30.80
CA GLN A 125 8.22 -12.90 -30.63
C GLN A 125 7.63 -12.13 -29.44
N VAL A 126 6.65 -12.70 -28.73
CA VAL A 126 5.98 -12.06 -27.61
C VAL A 126 6.83 -12.22 -26.33
N PRO A 127 7.01 -11.15 -25.53
CA PRO A 127 7.82 -11.17 -24.32
C PRO A 127 7.09 -11.88 -23.17
N ILE A 128 6.98 -13.20 -23.27
CA ILE A 128 6.41 -14.08 -22.23
C ILE A 128 7.47 -15.07 -21.74
N GLY A 129 7.94 -14.91 -20.50
CA GLY A 129 8.79 -15.90 -19.84
C GLY A 129 7.97 -17.03 -19.23
N VAL A 130 8.53 -18.24 -19.18
CA VAL A 130 7.92 -19.39 -18.50
C VAL A 130 8.90 -19.95 -17.49
N PHE A 131 8.47 -20.06 -16.24
CA PHE A 131 9.23 -20.60 -15.13
C PHE A 131 8.46 -21.75 -14.48
N SER A 132 9.16 -22.84 -14.20
CA SER A 132 8.61 -23.96 -13.45
C SER A 132 9.00 -23.87 -11.97
N TYR A 133 8.18 -24.42 -11.07
CA TYR A 133 8.52 -24.46 -9.65
C TYR A 133 8.27 -25.83 -8.98
N LYS A 134 9.09 -26.10 -7.96
CA LYS A 134 8.95 -27.19 -6.96
C LYS A 134 8.37 -26.67 -5.66
N ASP A 135 7.90 -27.58 -4.79
CA ASP A 135 7.35 -27.18 -3.50
C ASP A 135 8.30 -26.27 -2.71
N PRO A 136 7.78 -25.13 -2.19
CA PRO A 136 8.57 -24.19 -1.42
C PRO A 136 8.91 -24.75 -0.04
N ASP A 137 10.08 -24.36 0.46
CA ASP A 137 10.49 -24.61 1.84
C ASP A 137 10.18 -23.39 2.71
N VAL A 138 8.99 -23.39 3.33
CA VAL A 138 8.49 -22.27 4.13
C VAL A 138 9.26 -22.07 5.44
N THR A 139 10.23 -22.94 5.75
CA THR A 139 11.16 -22.77 6.87
C THR A 139 12.26 -21.75 6.58
N LYS A 140 12.42 -21.31 5.32
CA LYS A 140 13.49 -20.42 4.88
C LYS A 140 13.02 -19.00 4.62
N THR A 141 13.96 -18.05 4.69
CA THR A 141 13.73 -16.64 4.29
C THR A 141 13.30 -16.54 2.82
N SER A 142 13.93 -17.32 1.93
CA SER A 142 13.56 -17.44 0.51
C SER A 142 13.03 -18.85 0.23
N PRO A 143 11.70 -19.09 0.33
CA PRO A 143 11.14 -20.44 0.24
C PRO A 143 11.36 -21.16 -1.09
N PHE A 144 11.45 -20.40 -2.17
CA PHE A 144 11.67 -20.92 -3.52
C PHE A 144 13.15 -20.96 -3.94
N ASN A 145 14.10 -20.67 -3.04
CA ASN A 145 15.53 -20.70 -3.37
C ASN A 145 15.95 -22.05 -3.97
N GLY A 146 16.40 -22.03 -5.23
CA GLY A 146 16.79 -23.23 -5.98
C GLY A 146 15.62 -24.17 -6.32
N LYS A 147 14.38 -23.68 -6.23
CA LYS A 147 13.15 -24.40 -6.55
C LYS A 147 12.44 -23.88 -7.79
N ILE A 148 12.88 -22.75 -8.36
CA ILE A 148 12.36 -22.18 -9.60
C ILE A 148 13.37 -22.36 -10.72
N THR A 149 12.91 -22.77 -11.90
CA THR A 149 13.74 -22.93 -13.10
C THR A 149 13.15 -22.16 -14.27
N CYS A 150 13.98 -21.40 -15.00
CA CYS A 150 13.57 -20.74 -16.24
C CYS A 150 13.48 -21.78 -17.37
N ILE A 151 12.31 -21.89 -18.00
CA ILE A 151 12.02 -22.83 -19.08
C ILE A 151 12.00 -22.11 -20.44
N ARG A 152 11.41 -20.91 -20.46
CA ARG A 152 11.42 -19.98 -21.59
C ARG A 152 11.88 -18.61 -21.13
N HIS A 153 12.87 -18.04 -21.83
CA HIS A 153 13.40 -16.71 -21.49
C HIS A 153 12.39 -15.61 -21.83
N LEU A 154 12.43 -14.52 -21.06
CA LEU A 154 11.72 -13.29 -21.37
C LEU A 154 12.60 -12.49 -22.33
N ASN A 155 12.25 -12.40 -23.61
CA ASN A 155 13.02 -11.58 -24.55
C ASN A 155 12.38 -10.18 -24.68
N LEU A 156 12.90 -9.20 -23.94
CA LEU A 156 12.38 -7.81 -23.99
C LEU A 156 12.92 -6.99 -25.19
N ASN A 157 13.84 -7.58 -25.97
CA ASN A 157 14.43 -6.94 -27.15
C ASN A 157 13.55 -7.07 -28.39
N THR A 158 12.58 -7.99 -28.40
CA THR A 158 11.61 -8.07 -29.49
C THR A 158 10.72 -6.85 -29.41
N GLY A 159 10.90 -5.94 -30.38
CA GLY A 159 10.08 -4.75 -30.50
C GLY A 159 8.64 -5.17 -30.74
N LEU A 160 7.81 -5.14 -29.70
CA LEU A 160 6.38 -4.94 -29.87
C LEU A 160 6.24 -3.60 -30.60
N GLY A 161 6.05 -3.67 -31.92
CA GLY A 161 5.70 -2.53 -32.75
C GLY A 161 4.52 -1.84 -32.10
N SER A 162 4.73 -0.57 -31.74
CA SER A 162 3.73 0.41 -31.30
C SER A 162 2.39 -0.18 -30.83
N VAL A 163 2.38 -1.00 -29.77
CA VAL A 163 1.13 -1.28 -29.07
C VAL A 163 0.67 0.06 -28.53
N VAL A 164 -0.49 0.51 -29.02
CA VAL A 164 -1.10 1.79 -28.69
C VAL A 164 -1.10 1.93 -27.17
N ARG A 165 -0.31 2.88 -26.67
CA ARG A 165 -0.19 3.20 -25.25
C ARG A 165 -1.53 3.72 -24.75
N SER A 166 -2.42 2.85 -24.27
CA SER A 166 -3.34 3.28 -23.23
C SER A 166 -2.51 3.39 -21.96
N SER A 167 -2.24 4.62 -21.50
CA SER A 167 -1.71 5.00 -20.18
C SER A 167 -0.96 3.89 -19.42
N SER A 168 0.37 4.03 -19.27
CA SER A 168 1.17 3.17 -18.38
C SER A 168 0.43 2.92 -17.05
N PRO A 169 0.41 1.68 -16.52
CA PRO A 169 -0.14 1.42 -15.20
C PRO A 169 0.64 2.26 -14.17
N GLN A 170 0.13 3.44 -13.82
CA GLN A 170 0.86 4.40 -12.97
C GLN A 170 0.87 4.04 -11.47
N ASN A 171 0.28 2.90 -11.09
CA ASN A 171 -0.04 2.56 -9.71
C ASN A 171 0.66 1.25 -9.26
N PHE A 172 1.99 1.24 -9.27
CA PHE A 172 2.76 0.14 -8.68
C PHE A 172 3.27 0.50 -7.29
N VAL A 173 3.20 -0.48 -6.39
CA VAL A 173 3.69 -0.30 -5.02
C VAL A 173 5.20 -0.50 -5.00
N LYS A 174 5.93 0.36 -4.30
CA LYS A 174 7.40 0.26 -4.19
C LYS A 174 7.88 -0.98 -3.40
N THR A 175 6.94 -1.73 -2.84
CA THR A 175 7.12 -2.91 -2.01
C THR A 175 6.23 -4.03 -2.52
N GLN A 176 6.49 -5.27 -2.10
CA GLN A 176 5.57 -6.39 -2.34
C GLN A 176 4.28 -6.33 -1.50
N TRP A 177 4.21 -5.43 -0.53
CA TRP A 177 3.05 -5.23 0.33
C TRP A 177 2.45 -3.83 0.15
N ALA A 178 1.18 -3.68 0.52
CA ALA A 178 0.41 -2.45 0.41
C ALA A 178 1.04 -1.30 1.20
N HIS A 179 0.97 -0.10 0.64
CA HIS A 179 1.24 1.12 1.41
C HIS A 179 0.05 1.42 2.33
N LEU A 180 0.30 1.37 3.64
CA LEU A 180 -0.68 1.77 4.66
C LEU A 180 -0.06 2.82 5.57
N ARG A 181 -0.86 3.84 5.92
CA ARG A 181 -0.39 5.01 6.64
C ARG A 181 -0.98 5.06 8.05
N GLU A 182 -0.11 5.16 9.04
CA GLU A 182 -0.52 5.49 10.41
C GLU A 182 -1.33 6.80 10.43
N GLY A 183 -2.51 6.74 11.03
CA GLY A 183 -3.37 7.91 11.19
C GLY A 183 -4.30 8.20 10.01
N SER A 184 -4.14 7.50 8.88
CA SER A 184 -5.03 7.59 7.71
C SER A 184 -5.72 6.26 7.39
N SER A 185 -5.03 5.13 7.57
CA SER A 185 -5.57 3.80 7.28
C SER A 185 -6.28 3.16 8.48
N ASP A 186 -7.03 3.97 9.23
CA ASP A 186 -7.78 3.49 10.40
C ASP A 186 -9.11 2.86 9.98
N PRO A 187 -9.63 1.87 10.73
CA PRO A 187 -10.86 1.17 10.37
C PRO A 187 -12.05 2.12 10.17
N ASP A 188 -12.22 3.11 11.05
CA ASP A 188 -13.32 4.06 10.94
C ASP A 188 -13.18 5.00 9.75
N ALA A 189 -11.96 5.46 9.42
CA ALA A 189 -11.72 6.29 8.24
C ALA A 189 -12.08 5.54 6.95
N PHE A 190 -11.61 4.29 6.83
CA PHE A 190 -11.96 3.40 5.72
C PHE A 190 -13.47 3.14 5.67
N PHE A 191 -14.09 2.86 6.81
CA PHE A 191 -15.54 2.66 6.88
C PHE A 191 -16.32 3.89 6.42
N ARG A 192 -16.02 5.09 6.93
CA ARG A 192 -16.75 6.32 6.56
C ARG A 192 -16.57 6.68 5.09
N TYR A 193 -15.39 6.46 4.53
CA TYR A 193 -15.17 6.65 3.10
C TYR A 193 -16.01 5.68 2.25
N LEU A 194 -15.92 4.39 2.53
CA LEU A 194 -16.68 3.37 1.79
C LEU A 194 -18.20 3.50 2.00
N GLN A 195 -18.63 3.88 3.20
CA GLN A 195 -20.03 4.18 3.50
C GLN A 195 -20.54 5.36 2.66
N THR A 196 -19.73 6.42 2.52
CA THR A 196 -20.05 7.56 1.65
C THR A 196 -20.18 7.10 0.19
N SER A 197 -19.24 6.27 -0.28
CA SER A 197 -19.28 5.71 -1.64
C SER A 197 -20.51 4.82 -1.88
N LYS A 198 -20.88 3.99 -0.90
CA LYS A 198 -22.09 3.15 -0.94
C LYS A 198 -23.39 3.96 -1.05
N GLN A 199 -23.47 5.11 -0.38
CA GLN A 199 -24.69 5.91 -0.28
C GLN A 199 -24.94 6.81 -1.50
N LEU A 200 -23.88 7.24 -2.19
CA LEU A 200 -23.99 8.08 -3.38
C LEU A 200 -24.31 7.22 -4.61
N ALA A 201 -25.48 7.44 -5.21
CA ALA A 201 -25.81 6.86 -6.50
C ALA A 201 -25.13 7.64 -7.63
N ILE A 202 -24.60 6.92 -8.63
CA ILE A 202 -23.93 7.52 -9.81
C ILE A 202 -24.84 8.54 -10.50
N ASP A 203 -26.14 8.26 -10.56
CA ASP A 203 -27.11 9.08 -11.29
C ASP A 203 -27.59 10.30 -10.48
N SER A 204 -27.18 10.42 -9.22
CA SER A 204 -27.57 11.52 -8.32
C SER A 204 -26.40 11.92 -7.40
N LEU A 205 -25.30 12.35 -7.99
CA LEU A 205 -24.14 12.84 -7.25
C LEU A 205 -24.44 14.22 -6.66
N ILE A 206 -24.46 14.31 -5.33
CA ILE A 206 -24.77 15.52 -4.57
C ILE A 206 -23.52 15.98 -3.81
N GLU A 207 -23.19 17.26 -3.94
CA GLU A 207 -22.11 17.90 -3.19
C GLU A 207 -22.49 18.07 -1.70
N PRO A 208 -21.53 18.00 -0.77
CA PRO A 208 -21.83 18.27 0.63
C PRO A 208 -22.20 19.74 0.84
N SER A 209 -23.17 19.97 1.72
CA SER A 209 -23.51 21.32 2.18
C SER A 209 -22.60 21.70 3.34
N VAL A 210 -21.86 22.81 3.20
CA VAL A 210 -20.85 23.24 4.17
C VAL A 210 -20.93 24.75 4.39
N ASN A 211 -20.89 25.19 5.64
CA ASN A 211 -20.96 26.60 6.01
C ASN A 211 -19.56 27.18 6.23
N PHE A 212 -18.96 27.73 5.18
CA PHE A 212 -17.63 28.34 5.29
C PHE A 212 -17.67 29.73 5.94
N PRO A 213 -16.79 30.01 6.92
CA PRO A 213 -16.60 31.36 7.42
C PRO A 213 -16.28 32.34 6.29
N PRO A 214 -16.89 33.55 6.24
CA PRO A 214 -16.62 34.53 5.18
C PRO A 214 -15.14 34.87 5.03
N SER A 215 -14.41 34.97 6.14
CA SER A 215 -12.96 35.24 6.14
C SER A 215 -12.15 34.12 5.49
N LEU A 216 -12.59 32.86 5.62
CA LEU A 216 -11.97 31.73 4.92
C LEU A 216 -12.25 31.78 3.42
N VAL A 217 -13.49 32.10 3.03
CA VAL A 217 -13.85 32.27 1.61
C VAL A 217 -13.03 33.38 0.99
N GLN A 218 -12.91 34.54 1.66
CA GLN A 218 -12.08 35.65 1.19
C GLN A 218 -10.61 35.26 1.08
N ALA A 219 -10.06 34.55 2.08
CA ALA A 219 -8.68 34.07 2.02
C ALA A 219 -8.42 33.15 0.81
N ILE A 220 -9.39 32.30 0.45
CA ILE A 220 -9.31 31.46 -0.75
C ILE A 220 -9.33 32.32 -2.02
N GLN A 221 -10.21 33.32 -2.10
CA GLN A 221 -10.26 34.24 -3.25
C GLN A 221 -8.95 35.04 -3.41
N ASP A 222 -8.35 35.48 -2.31
CA ASP A 222 -7.07 36.18 -2.32
C ASP A 222 -5.92 35.28 -2.81
N ILE A 223 -5.94 33.99 -2.47
CA ILE A 223 -4.91 33.02 -2.92
C ILE A 223 -5.14 32.63 -4.38
N GLN A 224 -6.39 32.32 -4.73
CA GLN A 224 -6.77 31.84 -6.04
C GLN A 224 -8.15 32.42 -6.43
N PRO A 225 -8.17 33.58 -7.12
CA PRO A 225 -9.41 34.23 -7.52
C PRO A 225 -10.33 33.31 -8.34
N GLY A 226 -11.61 33.30 -8.02
CA GLY A 226 -12.63 32.45 -8.66
C GLY A 226 -12.65 31.00 -8.20
N ALA A 227 -11.79 30.58 -7.26
CA ALA A 227 -11.79 29.21 -6.76
C ALA A 227 -13.07 28.90 -5.96
N ASN A 228 -13.66 27.74 -6.22
CA ASN A 228 -14.76 27.22 -5.40
C ASN A 228 -14.20 26.67 -4.06
N PRO A 229 -14.69 27.13 -2.89
CA PRO A 229 -14.16 26.72 -1.60
C PRO A 229 -14.18 25.20 -1.33
N LEU A 230 -15.26 24.50 -1.72
CA LEU A 230 -15.38 23.05 -1.56
C LEU A 230 -14.26 22.33 -2.32
N LYS A 231 -14.08 22.68 -3.60
CA LYS A 231 -13.08 22.05 -4.48
C LYS A 231 -11.65 22.41 -4.08
N TYR A 232 -11.44 23.66 -3.65
CA TYR A 232 -10.14 24.15 -3.23
C TYR A 232 -9.66 23.46 -1.94
N LEU A 233 -10.48 23.45 -0.89
CA LEU A 233 -10.09 22.93 0.43
C LEU A 233 -10.01 21.40 0.46
N SER A 234 -10.80 20.71 -0.36
CA SER A 234 -10.71 19.25 -0.52
C SER A 234 -9.59 18.80 -1.47
N ASN A 235 -8.96 19.75 -2.19
CA ASN A 235 -8.03 19.46 -3.29
C ASN A 235 -8.60 18.47 -4.32
N SER A 236 -9.87 18.65 -4.69
CA SER A 236 -10.60 17.81 -5.62
C SER A 236 -11.44 18.69 -6.54
N ILE A 237 -11.00 18.82 -7.80
CA ILE A 237 -11.58 19.77 -8.77
C ILE A 237 -12.59 19.15 -9.72
N GLY A 238 -12.53 17.84 -9.97
CA GLY A 238 -13.43 17.15 -10.89
C GLY A 238 -14.79 16.85 -10.26
N ASN A 239 -15.62 16.19 -11.05
CA ASN A 239 -17.02 15.89 -10.74
C ASN A 239 -17.35 14.41 -10.97
N ASP A 240 -16.33 13.55 -11.03
CA ASP A 240 -16.57 12.10 -11.07
C ASP A 240 -17.05 11.61 -9.68
N LEU A 241 -17.51 10.35 -9.64
CA LEU A 241 -17.97 9.73 -8.41
C LEU A 241 -16.90 9.84 -7.31
N HIS A 242 -15.64 9.55 -7.66
CA HIS A 242 -14.54 9.53 -6.71
C HIS A 242 -14.28 10.90 -6.08
N ASP A 243 -14.33 11.98 -6.86
CA ASP A 243 -14.17 13.35 -6.39
C ASP A 243 -15.32 13.77 -5.46
N ILE A 244 -16.56 13.39 -5.79
CA ILE A 244 -17.74 13.76 -4.99
C ILE A 244 -17.80 12.92 -3.70
N VAL A 245 -17.45 11.64 -3.74
CA VAL A 245 -17.27 10.79 -2.55
C VAL A 245 -16.23 11.39 -1.63
N TRP A 246 -15.07 11.77 -2.18
CA TRP A 246 -14.00 12.37 -1.40
C TRP A 246 -14.45 13.66 -0.71
N ARG A 247 -15.12 14.57 -1.43
CA ARG A 247 -15.65 15.81 -0.84
C ARG A 247 -16.64 15.53 0.27
N ASN A 248 -17.60 14.64 0.05
CA ASN A 248 -18.56 14.24 1.07
C ASN A 248 -17.87 13.65 2.30
N PHE A 249 -16.93 12.72 2.11
CA PHE A 249 -16.16 12.15 3.22
C PHE A 249 -15.38 13.22 3.99
N TRP A 250 -14.66 14.09 3.28
CA TRP A 250 -13.81 15.12 3.85
C TRP A 250 -14.62 16.10 4.71
N PHE A 251 -15.72 16.65 4.19
CA PHE A 251 -16.50 17.66 4.90
C PHE A 251 -17.49 17.08 5.92
N ASN A 252 -17.97 15.85 5.73
CA ASN A 252 -18.89 15.24 6.69
C ASN A 252 -18.18 14.61 7.89
N TYR A 253 -16.91 14.19 7.74
CA TYR A 253 -16.21 13.45 8.78
C TYR A 253 -14.87 14.03 9.24
N ILE A 254 -14.14 14.79 8.42
CA ILE A 254 -12.80 15.31 8.78
C ILE A 254 -12.85 16.80 9.09
N LEU A 255 -13.24 17.62 8.12
CA LEU A 255 -13.32 19.07 8.20
C LEU A 255 -14.80 19.48 8.28
N THR A 256 -15.44 19.11 9.38
CA THR A 256 -16.85 19.42 9.63
C THR A 256 -17.07 20.90 9.92
N ASP A 257 -18.32 21.36 9.87
CA ASP A 257 -18.70 22.74 10.19
C ASP A 257 -18.14 23.19 11.55
N GLU A 258 -18.10 22.31 12.56
CA GLU A 258 -17.53 22.61 13.87
C GLU A 258 -16.00 22.65 13.86
N ALA A 259 -15.37 21.87 12.99
CA ALA A 259 -13.92 21.76 12.87
C ALA A 259 -13.29 22.80 11.94
N ILE A 260 -14.07 23.52 11.11
CA ILE A 260 -13.58 24.54 10.18
C ILE A 260 -13.05 25.80 10.90
N PRO A 261 -13.72 26.38 11.90
CA PRO A 261 -13.24 27.59 12.56
C PRO A 261 -11.88 27.37 13.23
N ILE A 262 -10.96 28.33 13.12
CA ILE A 262 -9.63 28.24 13.75
C ILE A 262 -9.73 28.53 15.27
N TRP A 263 -10.64 29.43 15.66
CA TRP A 263 -10.87 29.89 17.03
C TRP A 263 -12.36 30.10 17.32
N ASN A 264 -12.73 30.16 18.62
CA ASN A 264 -14.13 30.34 19.07
C ASN A 264 -14.46 31.79 19.53
N ASN A 265 -13.46 32.57 19.97
CA ASN A 265 -13.64 33.96 20.42
C ASN A 265 -12.72 34.91 19.65
N SER A 266 -13.21 36.11 19.32
CA SER A 266 -12.48 37.12 18.55
C SER A 266 -12.69 38.53 19.11
N GLU A 267 -12.13 38.80 20.30
CA GLU A 267 -11.97 40.15 20.85
C GLU A 267 -10.66 40.22 21.66
N GLY A 268 -9.52 40.33 20.96
CA GLY A 268 -8.19 40.53 21.56
C GLY A 268 -7.56 39.32 22.26
N ASN A 269 -8.30 38.25 22.53
CA ASN A 269 -7.79 37.00 23.07
C ASN A 269 -8.38 35.78 22.32
N TYR A 270 -7.63 35.25 21.36
CA TYR A 270 -8.06 34.13 20.54
C TYR A 270 -7.97 32.83 21.34
N VAL A 271 -9.08 32.09 21.41
CA VAL A 271 -9.15 30.77 22.02
C VAL A 271 -9.27 29.71 20.93
N ILE A 272 -8.36 28.74 20.95
CA ILE A 272 -8.28 27.65 19.96
C ILE A 272 -9.62 26.93 19.87
N ASN A 273 -10.11 26.70 18.65
CA ASN A 273 -11.17 25.74 18.39
C ASN A 273 -10.53 24.35 18.26
N ASP A 274 -10.78 23.50 19.25
CA ASP A 274 -10.30 22.14 19.35
C ASP A 274 -11.40 21.10 19.08
N SER A 275 -12.37 21.44 18.22
CA SER A 275 -13.38 20.49 17.77
C SER A 275 -12.74 19.29 17.08
N SER A 276 -13.10 18.09 17.55
CA SER A 276 -12.66 16.83 16.98
C SER A 276 -13.37 16.53 15.66
N THR A 277 -12.72 15.71 14.84
CA THR A 277 -13.35 15.09 13.66
C THR A 277 -14.46 14.10 14.08
N LYS A 278 -15.16 13.50 13.12
CA LYS A 278 -16.10 12.37 13.37
C LYS A 278 -15.47 11.00 13.09
N ILE A 279 -14.14 10.93 13.00
CA ILE A 279 -13.41 9.67 12.87
C ILE A 279 -13.05 9.13 14.25
N VAL A 280 -13.55 7.95 14.57
CA VAL A 280 -13.26 7.26 15.84
C VAL A 280 -11.83 6.70 15.80
N LYS A 281 -11.10 6.85 16.90
CA LYS A 281 -9.75 6.28 17.04
C LYS A 281 -9.80 4.74 17.08
N PRO A 282 -8.76 4.02 16.62
CA PRO A 282 -8.70 2.57 16.68
C PRO A 282 -8.81 1.96 18.08
N ASP A 283 -8.42 2.71 19.11
CA ASP A 283 -8.51 2.31 20.52
C ASP A 283 -9.85 2.68 21.18
N GLU A 284 -10.78 3.23 20.40
CA GLU A 284 -12.11 3.67 20.83
C GLU A 284 -12.09 4.76 21.93
N SER A 285 -10.94 5.41 22.17
CA SER A 285 -10.78 6.47 23.19
C SER A 285 -11.42 7.82 22.81
N GLY A 286 -12.31 7.82 21.81
CA GLY A 286 -12.97 8.99 21.25
C GLY A 286 -12.53 9.31 19.82
N ASN A 287 -12.76 10.55 19.40
CA ASN A 287 -12.54 10.97 18.02
C ASN A 287 -11.14 11.53 17.77
N LYS A 288 -10.71 11.51 16.51
CA LYS A 288 -9.43 12.05 16.09
C LYS A 288 -9.42 13.57 16.06
N MET A 289 -8.24 14.11 16.37
CA MET A 289 -7.90 15.52 16.25
C MET A 289 -6.94 15.70 15.07
N PHE A 290 -7.39 16.35 13.99
CA PHE A 290 -6.56 16.56 12.79
C PHE A 290 -5.86 17.93 12.79
N PHE A 291 -6.58 18.97 13.22
CA PHE A 291 -6.16 20.36 13.05
C PHE A 291 -5.84 21.07 14.38
N ALA A 292 -6.10 20.41 15.50
CA ALA A 292 -5.94 20.93 16.87
C ALA A 292 -5.40 19.85 17.83
N GLY A 293 -5.26 20.18 19.12
CA GLY A 293 -4.98 19.24 20.21
C GLY A 293 -3.49 18.94 20.46
N ARG A 294 -2.62 19.14 19.46
CA ARG A 294 -1.17 19.15 19.62
C ARG A 294 -0.63 20.57 19.59
N SER A 295 0.43 20.84 20.35
CA SER A 295 1.10 22.15 20.36
C SER A 295 1.62 22.58 18.98
N ASP A 296 1.98 21.63 18.13
CA ASP A 296 2.46 21.86 16.76
C ASP A 296 1.35 21.81 15.69
N SER A 297 0.09 21.61 16.09
CA SER A 297 -1.03 21.62 15.15
C SER A 297 -1.25 22.99 14.52
N ILE A 298 -1.89 23.04 13.35
CA ILE A 298 -2.05 24.29 12.60
C ILE A 298 -2.87 25.31 13.39
N LYS A 299 -3.97 24.92 14.04
CA LYS A 299 -4.80 25.87 14.80
C LYS A 299 -4.07 26.40 16.03
N ASN A 300 -3.38 25.55 16.79
CA ASN A 300 -2.56 25.97 17.93
C ASN A 300 -1.49 26.99 17.52
N ARG A 301 -0.76 26.72 16.43
CA ARG A 301 0.29 27.64 15.95
C ARG A 301 -0.29 28.99 15.51
N LEU A 302 -1.37 28.98 14.73
CA LEU A 302 -1.99 30.21 14.24
C LEU A 302 -2.56 31.07 15.38
N VAL A 303 -3.23 30.46 16.37
CA VAL A 303 -3.75 31.18 17.53
C VAL A 303 -2.63 31.76 18.38
N ASN A 304 -1.54 31.01 18.60
CA ASN A 304 -0.37 31.54 19.30
C ASN A 304 0.25 32.73 18.56
N ASP A 305 0.42 32.62 17.23
CA ASP A 305 0.96 33.71 16.42
C ASP A 305 0.05 34.95 16.43
N LEU A 306 -1.28 34.76 16.39
CA LEU A 306 -2.26 35.84 16.50
C LEU A 306 -2.20 36.53 17.87
N ASN A 307 -2.20 35.75 18.96
CA ASN A 307 -2.12 36.29 20.33
C ASN A 307 -0.78 37.00 20.61
N MET A 308 0.29 36.63 19.90
CA MET A 308 1.58 37.34 19.94
C MET A 308 1.65 38.57 19.01
N GLY A 309 0.64 38.79 18.17
CA GLY A 309 0.64 39.86 17.16
C GLY A 309 1.62 39.62 16.01
N ASN A 310 2.08 38.38 15.80
CA ASN A 310 3.03 38.03 14.75
C ASN A 310 2.40 37.98 13.36
N ILE A 311 1.08 37.76 13.28
CA ILE A 311 0.32 37.67 12.03
C ILE A 311 -1.03 38.36 12.19
N SER A 312 -1.61 38.81 11.08
CA SER A 312 -2.99 39.27 11.01
C SER A 312 -3.99 38.12 10.85
N GLU A 313 -5.28 38.36 11.11
CA GLU A 313 -6.34 37.36 10.87
C GLU A 313 -6.39 36.92 9.39
N SER A 314 -6.23 37.85 8.45
CA SER A 314 -6.23 37.54 7.01
C SER A 314 -5.10 36.57 6.66
N GLU A 315 -3.89 36.81 7.19
CA GLU A 315 -2.76 35.90 7.00
C GLU A 315 -2.97 34.54 7.66
N ALA A 316 -3.59 34.51 8.85
CA ALA A 316 -3.92 33.26 9.52
C ALA A 316 -4.87 32.40 8.69
N TRP A 317 -5.94 32.99 8.14
CA TRP A 317 -6.87 32.29 7.27
C TRP A 317 -6.22 31.80 5.97
N LYS A 318 -5.30 32.56 5.36
CA LYS A 318 -4.55 32.13 4.16
C LYS A 318 -3.65 30.93 4.45
N LYS A 319 -2.87 31.01 5.53
CA LYS A 319 -2.00 29.89 5.99
C LYS A 319 -2.83 28.65 6.33
N TYR A 320 -3.99 28.84 6.95
CA TYR A 320 -4.92 27.74 7.25
C TYR A 320 -5.45 27.09 5.97
N ALA A 321 -5.99 27.87 5.03
CA ALA A 321 -6.55 27.36 3.77
C ALA A 321 -5.53 26.54 2.97
N LEU A 322 -4.28 27.02 2.86
CA LEU A 322 -3.19 26.29 2.21
C LEU A 322 -2.91 24.96 2.92
N LYS A 323 -2.85 24.96 4.25
CA LYS A 323 -2.53 23.75 5.01
C LYS A 323 -3.65 22.72 4.97
N ILE A 324 -4.91 23.17 5.00
CA ILE A 324 -6.08 22.31 4.84
C ILE A 324 -6.06 21.64 3.47
N ARG A 325 -5.85 22.41 2.39
CA ARG A 325 -5.74 21.87 1.03
C ARG A 325 -4.62 20.84 0.89
N GLU A 326 -3.43 21.13 1.40
CA GLU A 326 -2.29 20.18 1.39
C GLU A 326 -2.64 18.90 2.16
N ARG A 327 -3.27 19.04 3.33
CA ARG A 327 -3.66 17.88 4.14
C ARG A 327 -4.74 17.04 3.46
N ALA A 328 -5.72 17.67 2.82
CA ALA A 328 -6.75 16.96 2.06
C ALA A 328 -6.12 16.14 0.93
N HIS A 329 -5.19 16.73 0.18
CA HIS A 329 -4.46 16.01 -0.86
C HIS A 329 -3.74 14.77 -0.34
N SER A 330 -2.87 14.92 0.67
CA SER A 330 -2.12 13.79 1.20
C SER A 330 -3.01 12.74 1.85
N TYR A 331 -4.11 13.15 2.50
CA TYR A 331 -5.02 12.22 3.15
C TYR A 331 -5.81 11.41 2.14
N ARG A 332 -6.22 12.02 1.01
CA ARG A 332 -6.86 11.32 -0.11
C ARG A 332 -5.94 10.25 -0.68
N GLU A 333 -4.69 10.60 -0.98
CA GLU A 333 -3.71 9.63 -1.48
C GLU A 333 -3.53 8.44 -0.53
N ASP A 334 -3.46 8.68 0.77
CA ASP A 334 -3.34 7.63 1.79
C ASP A 334 -4.60 6.72 1.84
N ILE A 335 -5.81 7.29 1.71
CA ILE A 335 -7.08 6.55 1.75
C ILE A 335 -7.26 5.72 0.48
N ASP A 336 -7.13 6.34 -0.69
CA ASP A 336 -7.37 5.71 -1.99
C ASP A 336 -6.40 4.54 -2.20
N SER A 337 -5.10 4.78 -1.99
CA SER A 337 -4.08 3.73 -2.11
C SER A 337 -4.25 2.64 -1.06
N GLY A 338 -4.64 2.99 0.17
CA GLY A 338 -4.86 2.02 1.24
C GLY A 338 -6.02 1.08 0.93
N LEU A 339 -7.17 1.62 0.51
CA LEU A 339 -8.37 0.86 0.20
C LEU A 339 -8.23 0.02 -1.08
N ASP A 340 -7.61 0.59 -2.12
CA ASP A 340 -7.33 -0.14 -3.38
C ASP A 340 -6.42 -1.34 -3.13
N HIS A 341 -5.27 -1.14 -2.46
CA HIS A 341 -4.28 -2.20 -2.30
C HIS A 341 -4.75 -3.36 -1.42
N ILE A 342 -5.70 -3.14 -0.50
CA ILE A 342 -6.31 -4.22 0.29
C ILE A 342 -7.61 -4.76 -0.34
N GLY A 343 -7.99 -4.23 -1.51
CA GLY A 343 -9.09 -4.74 -2.33
C GLY A 343 -10.47 -4.40 -1.80
N LEU A 344 -10.63 -3.25 -1.14
CA LEU A 344 -11.94 -2.75 -0.66
C LEU A 344 -12.58 -1.73 -1.60
N LEU A 345 -11.83 -1.23 -2.57
CA LEU A 345 -12.25 -0.21 -3.52
C LEU A 345 -12.00 -0.71 -4.94
N GLU A 346 -12.95 -0.45 -5.82
CA GLU A 346 -12.85 -0.70 -7.25
C GLU A 346 -12.31 0.52 -7.99
N SER A 347 -11.90 0.31 -9.24
CA SER A 347 -11.34 1.33 -10.11
C SER A 347 -12.25 2.53 -10.40
N ASP A 348 -13.57 2.33 -10.28
CA ASP A 348 -14.59 3.36 -10.51
C ASP A 348 -14.92 4.15 -9.23
N GLY A 349 -14.26 3.84 -8.11
CA GLY A 349 -14.45 4.47 -6.82
C GLY A 349 -15.57 3.85 -5.97
N LYS A 350 -16.23 2.78 -6.43
CA LYS A 350 -17.19 2.03 -5.61
C LYS A 350 -16.51 1.05 -4.67
N PRO A 351 -17.18 0.66 -3.57
CA PRO A 351 -16.72 -0.47 -2.78
C PRO A 351 -16.68 -1.73 -3.64
N SER A 352 -15.64 -2.55 -3.48
CA SER A 352 -15.61 -3.91 -4.03
C SER A 352 -16.61 -4.81 -3.30
N GLU A 353 -16.75 -6.07 -3.72
CA GLU A 353 -17.54 -7.06 -2.96
C GLU A 353 -17.09 -7.14 -1.48
N LEU A 354 -15.77 -7.18 -1.25
CA LEU A 354 -15.20 -7.15 0.09
C LEU A 354 -15.44 -5.79 0.77
N GLY A 355 -15.40 -4.69 0.03
CA GLY A 355 -15.76 -3.35 0.48
C GLY A 355 -17.18 -3.27 1.03
N TYR A 356 -18.17 -3.77 0.27
CA TYR A 356 -19.56 -3.87 0.69
C TYR A 356 -19.72 -4.74 1.93
N ARG A 357 -19.08 -5.93 1.95
CA ARG A 357 -19.11 -6.83 3.12
C ARG A 357 -18.56 -6.15 4.38
N PHE A 358 -17.49 -5.37 4.26
CA PHE A 358 -16.92 -4.62 5.37
C PHE A 358 -17.86 -3.51 5.86
N VAL A 359 -18.41 -2.70 4.95
CA VAL A 359 -19.38 -1.64 5.29
C VAL A 359 -20.61 -2.23 5.99
N ASP A 360 -21.18 -3.30 5.45
CA ASP A 360 -22.35 -3.97 6.03
C ASP A 360 -22.06 -4.54 7.42
N ALA A 361 -20.85 -5.08 7.62
CA ALA A 361 -20.43 -5.55 8.93
C ALA A 361 -20.35 -4.40 9.94
N CYS A 362 -19.76 -3.26 9.55
CA CYS A 362 -19.68 -2.05 10.39
C CYS A 362 -21.06 -1.48 10.72
N GLU A 363 -21.98 -1.43 9.75
CA GLU A 363 -23.34 -0.91 9.95
C GLU A 363 -24.14 -1.82 10.90
N ARG A 364 -23.97 -3.14 10.79
CA ARG A 364 -24.63 -4.12 11.66
C ARG A 364 -24.14 -4.07 13.10
N THR A 365 -22.84 -3.91 13.32
CA THR A 365 -22.25 -3.86 14.67
C THR A 365 -22.20 -2.44 15.25
N ARG A 366 -22.41 -1.41 14.41
CA ARG A 366 -22.18 0.01 14.71
C ARG A 366 -20.75 0.29 15.21
N ASN A 367 -19.79 -0.52 14.79
CA ASN A 367 -18.39 -0.39 15.20
C ASN A 367 -17.46 -0.96 14.13
N SER A 368 -16.49 -0.18 13.67
CA SER A 368 -15.48 -0.55 12.68
C SER A 368 -14.18 -1.11 13.28
N ASN A 369 -13.93 -0.88 14.57
CA ASN A 369 -12.68 -1.18 15.27
C ASN A 369 -12.65 -2.53 15.99
N SER A 370 -13.76 -3.26 16.04
CA SER A 370 -13.89 -4.54 16.77
C SER A 370 -14.70 -5.59 16.00
N GLY A 371 -14.77 -6.82 16.53
CA GLY A 371 -15.61 -7.90 16.00
C GLY A 371 -15.33 -8.29 14.53
N SER A 372 -16.39 -8.61 13.80
CA SER A 372 -16.32 -9.03 12.39
C SER A 372 -15.70 -7.97 11.47
N PRO A 373 -15.98 -6.66 11.61
CA PRO A 373 -15.28 -5.62 10.85
C PRO A 373 -13.75 -5.66 11.00
N LYS A 374 -13.27 -5.74 12.24
CA LYS A 374 -11.83 -5.85 12.52
C LYS A 374 -11.23 -7.13 11.93
N ALA A 375 -11.96 -8.24 12.00
CA ALA A 375 -11.51 -9.52 11.44
C ALA A 375 -11.40 -9.48 9.91
N LEU A 376 -12.40 -8.94 9.22
CA LEU A 376 -12.41 -8.76 7.77
C LEU A 376 -11.25 -7.86 7.32
N LEU A 377 -11.10 -6.69 7.95
CA LEU A 377 -10.07 -5.74 7.59
C LEU A 377 -8.66 -6.27 7.90
N GLY A 378 -8.47 -6.95 9.03
CA GLY A 378 -7.21 -7.60 9.38
C GLY A 378 -6.82 -8.69 8.39
N ALA A 379 -7.79 -9.50 7.94
CA ALA A 379 -7.59 -10.51 6.91
C ALA A 379 -7.24 -9.87 5.55
N ALA A 380 -7.95 -8.81 5.16
CA ALA A 380 -7.67 -8.06 3.94
C ALA A 380 -6.25 -7.48 3.94
N ILE A 381 -5.81 -6.90 5.06
CA ILE A 381 -4.45 -6.36 5.22
C ILE A 381 -3.38 -7.45 5.05
N LEU A 382 -3.58 -8.62 5.67
CA LEU A 382 -2.59 -9.72 5.60
C LEU A 382 -2.55 -10.39 4.23
N LYS A 383 -3.71 -10.65 3.63
CA LYS A 383 -3.86 -11.39 2.37
C LYS A 383 -3.72 -10.46 1.17
N ASN A 384 -4.73 -9.61 0.93
CA ASN A 384 -4.74 -8.69 -0.21
C ASN A 384 -3.65 -7.62 -0.08
N GLY A 385 -3.42 -7.08 1.12
CA GLY A 385 -2.32 -6.15 1.38
C GLY A 385 -0.94 -6.81 1.37
N ASN A 386 -0.87 -8.14 1.39
CA ASN A 386 0.36 -8.94 1.42
C ASN A 386 1.29 -8.63 2.62
N LEU A 387 0.76 -8.09 3.72
CA LEU A 387 1.52 -7.91 4.96
C LEU A 387 1.89 -9.26 5.60
N GLY A 388 1.26 -10.35 5.17
CA GLY A 388 1.70 -11.71 5.46
C GLY A 388 3.13 -12.02 4.99
N ALA A 389 3.48 -11.64 3.75
CA ALA A 389 4.83 -11.81 3.23
C ALA A 389 5.85 -10.95 3.99
N PHE A 390 5.48 -9.71 4.30
CA PHE A 390 6.28 -8.82 5.13
C PHE A 390 6.63 -9.45 6.49
N LEU A 391 5.65 -10.01 7.19
CA LEU A 391 5.85 -10.68 8.48
C LEU A 391 6.71 -11.94 8.36
N HIS A 392 6.55 -12.72 7.29
CA HIS A 392 7.41 -13.88 7.00
C HIS A 392 8.87 -13.46 6.89
N TYR A 393 9.17 -12.43 6.09
CA TYR A 393 10.55 -11.96 5.91
C TYR A 393 11.15 -11.44 7.21
N ILE A 394 10.41 -10.61 7.96
CA ILE A 394 10.89 -10.13 9.27
C ILE A 394 11.20 -11.30 10.20
N TYR A 395 10.30 -12.28 10.29
CA TYR A 395 10.48 -13.42 11.17
C TYR A 395 11.75 -14.21 10.83
N ARG A 396 11.89 -14.59 9.55
CA ARG A 396 12.99 -15.46 9.11
C ARG A 396 14.34 -14.78 9.19
N LEU A 397 14.44 -13.53 8.74
CA LEU A 397 15.66 -12.74 8.92
C LEU A 397 16.04 -12.63 10.40
N SER A 398 15.07 -12.35 11.27
CA SER A 398 15.33 -12.24 12.71
C SER A 398 15.80 -13.55 13.31
N GLU A 399 15.15 -14.66 12.97
CA GLU A 399 15.53 -16.01 13.40
C GLU A 399 16.98 -16.32 13.00
N GLU A 400 17.34 -16.09 11.73
CA GLU A 400 18.72 -16.25 11.25
C GLU A 400 19.72 -15.38 12.03
N LYS A 401 19.39 -14.09 12.23
CA LYS A 401 20.28 -13.13 12.90
C LYS A 401 20.49 -13.46 14.38
N PHE A 402 19.43 -13.79 15.12
CA PHE A 402 19.52 -14.10 16.55
C PHE A 402 20.02 -15.51 16.84
N ASN A 403 19.89 -16.45 15.89
CA ASN A 403 20.57 -17.74 15.98
C ASN A 403 22.10 -17.58 15.86
N ALA A 404 22.56 -16.66 15.01
CA ALA A 404 24.00 -16.36 14.88
C ALA A 404 24.54 -15.47 16.01
N ASP A 405 23.76 -14.48 16.46
CA ASP A 405 24.11 -13.57 17.54
C ASP A 405 22.88 -13.26 18.41
N PRO A 406 22.67 -14.01 19.52
CA PRO A 406 21.50 -13.81 20.39
C PRO A 406 21.41 -12.43 21.04
N LEU A 407 22.52 -11.69 21.11
CA LEU A 407 22.59 -10.34 21.69
C LEU A 407 22.68 -9.24 20.64
N ALA A 408 22.48 -9.56 19.35
CA ALA A 408 22.40 -8.56 18.30
C ALA A 408 21.41 -7.44 18.68
N PHE A 409 21.75 -6.20 18.31
CA PHE A 409 20.94 -5.01 18.61
C PHE A 409 20.65 -4.82 20.10
N THR A 410 21.59 -5.18 20.98
CA THR A 410 21.45 -5.01 22.42
C THR A 410 22.54 -4.12 22.96
N LYS A 411 22.18 -3.19 23.85
CA LYS A 411 23.14 -2.48 24.71
C LYS A 411 22.83 -2.69 26.17
N GLN A 412 23.85 -2.66 27.00
CA GLN A 412 23.65 -2.63 28.45
C GLN A 412 23.29 -1.21 28.87
N ASN A 413 22.26 -1.06 29.70
CA ASN A 413 21.94 0.21 30.32
C ASN A 413 22.85 0.42 31.53
N ASN A 414 23.79 1.35 31.41
CA ASN A 414 24.80 1.66 32.44
C ASN A 414 24.20 1.99 33.82
N SER A 415 22.96 2.47 33.89
CA SER A 415 22.30 2.87 35.14
C SER A 415 21.56 1.73 35.84
N SER A 416 21.19 0.65 35.14
CA SER A 416 20.38 -0.45 35.71
C SER A 416 20.98 -1.84 35.51
N GLY A 417 22.08 -1.95 34.76
CA GLY A 417 22.67 -3.22 34.33
C GLY A 417 21.80 -4.04 33.36
N ARG A 418 20.56 -3.60 33.08
CA ARG A 418 19.59 -4.30 32.23
C ARG A 418 19.94 -4.16 30.75
N LEU A 419 19.68 -5.20 29.99
CA LEU A 419 19.80 -5.19 28.54
C LEU A 419 18.64 -4.39 27.91
N GLN A 420 18.98 -3.49 26.98
CA GLN A 420 18.06 -2.68 26.21
C GLN A 420 18.17 -3.04 24.73
N PHE A 421 17.02 -3.28 24.09
CA PHE A 421 16.94 -3.54 22.66
C PHE A 421 17.00 -2.24 21.83
N LEU A 422 17.87 -2.22 20.84
CA LEU A 422 18.14 -1.12 19.91
C LEU A 422 17.23 -1.23 18.68
N HIS A 423 15.93 -1.01 18.88
CA HIS A 423 14.94 -1.21 17.83
C HIS A 423 15.19 -0.39 16.54
N LYS A 424 15.76 0.82 16.64
CA LYS A 424 16.05 1.64 15.45
C LYS A 424 17.11 1.00 14.55
N GLU A 425 18.19 0.49 15.14
CA GLU A 425 19.26 -0.21 14.43
C GLU A 425 18.75 -1.52 13.81
N TYR A 426 17.93 -2.27 14.56
CA TYR A 426 17.27 -3.47 14.07
C TYR A 426 16.36 -3.21 12.85
N LEU A 427 15.54 -2.15 12.91
CA LEU A 427 14.66 -1.79 11.79
C LEU A 427 15.44 -1.29 10.57
N GLN A 428 16.55 -0.57 10.77
CA GLN A 428 17.46 -0.17 9.68
C GLN A 428 18.15 -1.37 9.04
N TRP A 429 18.58 -2.34 9.85
CA TRP A 429 19.14 -3.59 9.34
C TRP A 429 18.11 -4.36 8.51
N LEU A 430 16.89 -4.57 9.03
CA LEU A 430 15.80 -5.21 8.28
C LEU A 430 15.51 -4.47 6.95
N GLU A 431 15.47 -3.13 6.98
CA GLU A 431 15.26 -2.34 5.77
C GLU A 431 16.32 -2.61 4.71
N ASN A 432 17.59 -2.71 5.13
CA ASN A 432 18.70 -2.98 4.22
C ASN A 432 18.65 -4.41 3.66
N GLU A 433 18.34 -5.41 4.47
CA GLU A 433 18.16 -6.81 4.03
C GLU A 433 17.04 -6.93 2.99
N LEU A 434 15.89 -6.34 3.27
CA LEU A 434 14.72 -6.36 2.38
C LEU A 434 14.99 -5.63 1.05
N ALA A 435 15.74 -4.53 1.07
CA ALA A 435 16.04 -3.75 -0.13
C ALA A 435 17.19 -4.32 -0.97
N THR A 436 18.22 -4.87 -0.32
CA THR A 436 19.49 -5.20 -0.98
C THR A 436 19.61 -6.68 -1.29
N ASN A 437 19.31 -7.52 -0.30
CA ASN A 437 19.52 -8.96 -0.39
C ASN A 437 18.29 -9.67 -0.95
N LEU A 438 17.10 -9.32 -0.46
CA LEU A 438 15.84 -9.90 -0.95
C LEU A 438 15.24 -9.12 -2.12
N LYS A 439 15.56 -7.82 -2.25
CA LYS A 439 15.04 -6.91 -3.30
C LYS A 439 13.52 -6.87 -3.40
N VAL A 440 12.83 -7.02 -2.27
CA VAL A 440 11.36 -6.95 -2.15
C VAL A 440 10.85 -5.54 -1.83
N MET A 441 11.78 -4.58 -1.76
CA MET A 441 11.53 -3.18 -1.47
C MET A 441 12.48 -2.31 -2.25
N ARG A 442 11.93 -1.38 -3.03
CA ARG A 442 12.71 -0.39 -3.79
C ARG A 442 12.88 0.89 -2.97
N LYS A 443 14.13 1.24 -2.64
CA LYS A 443 14.45 2.54 -2.00
C LYS A 443 14.56 3.62 -3.07
N VAL A 444 13.75 4.67 -2.95
CA VAL A 444 13.95 5.92 -3.70
C VAL A 444 14.49 6.98 -2.75
N SER A 445 15.45 7.78 -3.19
CA SER A 445 15.96 8.91 -2.43
C SER A 445 14.83 9.90 -2.15
N ILE A 446 14.47 10.06 -0.87
CA ILE A 446 13.44 10.99 -0.43
C ILE A 446 14.04 12.41 -0.48
N ARG A 447 13.42 13.29 -1.26
CA ARG A 447 13.67 14.75 -1.19
C ARG A 447 13.11 15.26 0.14
N GLY A 448 13.97 15.82 0.98
CA GLY A 448 13.67 16.80 2.04
C GLY A 448 12.63 16.40 3.10
N GLY A 449 13.10 16.13 4.33
CA GLY A 449 12.25 15.96 5.51
C GLY A 449 12.97 15.13 6.58
N ALA A 450 12.56 15.25 7.86
CA ALA A 450 13.06 14.38 8.91
C ALA A 450 12.81 12.91 8.51
N SER A 451 13.87 12.10 8.38
CA SER A 451 13.75 10.72 7.92
C SER A 451 12.85 9.94 8.89
N ARG A 452 11.70 9.46 8.40
CA ARG A 452 10.85 8.54 9.17
C ARG A 452 11.63 7.27 9.49
N GLN A 453 11.32 6.66 10.63
CA GLN A 453 11.88 5.36 10.95
C GLN A 453 11.32 4.31 9.97
N PRO A 454 12.12 3.32 9.55
CA PRO A 454 11.64 2.24 8.69
C PRO A 454 10.41 1.55 9.29
N PHE A 455 9.45 1.20 8.43
CA PHE A 455 8.25 0.43 8.76
C PHE A 455 7.32 1.04 9.83
N GLN A 456 7.40 2.35 10.07
CA GLN A 456 6.55 3.01 11.07
C GLN A 456 5.05 2.78 10.78
N GLY A 457 4.62 2.93 9.52
CA GLY A 457 3.23 2.75 9.12
C GLY A 457 2.77 1.31 9.26
N GLU A 458 3.52 0.37 8.68
CA GLU A 458 3.22 -1.06 8.71
C GLU A 458 3.11 -1.57 10.15
N LEU A 459 4.08 -1.24 11.01
CA LEU A 459 4.06 -1.70 12.40
C LEU A 459 2.96 -1.05 13.23
N ALA A 460 2.61 0.21 12.98
CA ALA A 460 1.48 0.86 13.66
C ALA A 460 0.17 0.15 13.33
N ILE A 461 -0.08 -0.12 12.04
CA ILE A 461 -1.27 -0.86 11.60
C ILE A 461 -1.28 -2.28 12.17
N LEU A 462 -0.19 -3.04 12.03
CA LEU A 462 -0.12 -4.42 12.53
C LEU A 462 -0.35 -4.53 14.05
N ARG A 463 0.06 -3.50 14.83
CA ARG A 463 -0.22 -3.43 16.28
C ARG A 463 -1.69 -3.20 16.58
N ASN A 464 -2.40 -2.40 15.78
CA ASN A 464 -3.85 -2.18 15.96
C ASN A 464 -4.65 -3.50 15.85
N TYR A 465 -4.15 -4.47 15.10
CA TYR A 465 -4.73 -5.82 14.96
C TYR A 465 -4.09 -6.87 15.89
N GLU A 466 -3.17 -6.46 16.77
CA GLU A 466 -2.44 -7.34 17.69
C GLU A 466 -1.62 -8.45 17.00
N PHE A 467 -1.33 -8.29 15.71
CA PHE A 467 -0.49 -9.22 14.95
C PHE A 467 0.98 -9.13 15.37
N VAL A 468 1.41 -7.97 15.87
CA VAL A 468 2.76 -7.76 16.39
C VAL A 468 2.73 -6.99 17.71
N GLY A 469 3.77 -7.18 18.53
CA GLY A 469 3.95 -6.53 19.81
C GLY A 469 5.19 -5.64 19.89
N ASN A 470 5.76 -5.56 21.08
CA ASN A 470 7.02 -4.86 21.35
C ASN A 470 8.24 -5.69 20.90
N PHE A 471 9.39 -5.03 20.85
CA PHE A 471 10.65 -5.67 20.53
C PHE A 471 11.26 -6.37 21.77
N ARG A 472 11.96 -7.49 21.56
CA ARG A 472 12.60 -8.28 22.62
C ARG A 472 14.01 -8.71 22.22
N VAL A 473 14.94 -8.67 23.18
CA VAL A 473 16.30 -9.22 23.03
C VAL A 473 16.24 -10.70 22.65
N GLY A 474 17.06 -11.12 21.69
CA GLY A 474 17.11 -12.49 21.18
C GLY A 474 15.91 -12.91 20.32
N THR A 475 15.03 -11.97 19.94
CA THR A 475 13.87 -12.26 19.07
C THR A 475 13.57 -11.15 18.08
N GLY A 476 13.85 -9.89 18.41
CA GLY A 476 13.46 -8.76 17.57
C GLY A 476 11.98 -8.44 17.73
N LEU A 477 11.25 -8.31 16.62
CA LEU A 477 9.82 -8.01 16.64
C LEU A 477 9.02 -9.23 17.13
N LYS A 478 8.23 -9.07 18.20
CA LYS A 478 7.32 -10.12 18.65
C LYS A 478 6.14 -10.26 17.68
N ILE A 479 6.02 -11.41 17.03
CA ILE A 479 4.92 -11.74 16.11
C ILE A 479 3.91 -12.67 16.80
N ASN A 480 2.62 -12.41 16.64
CA ASN A 480 1.53 -13.17 17.23
C ASN A 480 0.94 -14.16 16.22
N TRP A 481 1.63 -15.29 16.02
CA TRP A 481 1.24 -16.32 15.06
C TRP A 481 -0.19 -16.84 15.21
N PRO A 482 -0.69 -17.11 16.43
CA PRO A 482 -2.10 -17.52 16.59
C PRO A 482 -3.10 -16.50 16.02
N LYS A 483 -2.89 -15.20 16.26
CA LYS A 483 -3.78 -14.16 15.70
C LYS A 483 -3.68 -14.06 14.18
N ILE A 484 -2.48 -14.20 13.63
CA ILE A 484 -2.25 -14.21 12.18
C ILE A 484 -2.94 -15.42 11.53
N GLN A 485 -2.83 -16.60 12.13
CA GLN A 485 -3.48 -17.82 11.63
C GLN A 485 -5.01 -17.66 11.62
N ASN A 486 -5.60 -17.17 12.72
CA ASN A 486 -7.04 -16.90 12.77
C ASN A 486 -7.48 -15.92 11.68
N ALA A 487 -6.68 -14.89 11.39
CA ALA A 487 -6.98 -13.95 10.31
C ALA A 487 -6.86 -14.58 8.91
N TYR A 488 -6.00 -15.58 8.72
CA TYR A 488 -5.92 -16.34 7.47
C TYR A 488 -7.13 -17.24 7.23
N GLU A 489 -7.82 -17.67 8.29
CA GLU A 489 -9.03 -18.50 8.21
C GLU A 489 -10.28 -17.69 7.85
N VAL A 490 -10.27 -16.36 8.05
CA VAL A 490 -11.36 -15.47 7.64
C VAL A 490 -11.48 -15.45 6.12
N GLU A 491 -12.62 -15.88 5.60
CA GLU A 491 -12.93 -15.83 4.17
C GLU A 491 -13.15 -14.36 3.73
N ILE A 492 -12.34 -13.90 2.78
CA ILE A 492 -12.42 -12.54 2.22
C ILE A 492 -12.56 -12.59 0.71
#